data_AF-D8MXD2-F1
#
_entry.id   AF-D8MXD2-F1
#
_cell.length_a   1.000
_cell.length_b   1.000
_cell.length_c   1.000
_cell.angle_alpha   90.00
_cell.angle_beta   90.00
_cell.angle_gamma   90.00
#
_symmetry.space_group_name_H-M   'P 1'
#
loop_
_entity.id
_entity.type
_entity.pdbx_description
1 polymer ?
#
loop_
_entity_poly.entity_id
_entity_poly.type
_entity_poly.pdbx_seq_one_letter_code
_entity_poly.pdbx_strand_id
1 'polypeptide(L)'
;MALKCPECGAVAHTRTSAYESATVKRTWYQCQNIECSCTFTALESVEKIIMKPGRTNDLGGLPEPPERKPQVLGRYGSGSRLSKRQQIPV
;
A
#
# COMPACT_ATOMS: atom_id res chain seq x y z
N MET A 1 0.61 -2.18 17.69
CA MET A 1 0.95 -1.57 18.99
C MET A 1 -0.25 -1.77 19.90
N ALA A 2 -0.05 -2.23 21.13
CA ALA A 2 -1.16 -2.54 22.02
C ALA A 2 -1.25 -1.43 23.08
N LEU A 3 -2.26 -0.57 22.95
CA LEU A 3 -2.56 0.48 23.93
C LEU A 3 -3.38 -0.12 25.06
N LYS A 4 -3.12 0.30 26.29
CA LYS A 4 -3.94 -0.10 27.44
C LYS A 4 -5.22 0.71 27.43
N CYS A 5 -6.33 0.06 27.77
CA CYS A 5 -7.62 0.71 27.92
C CYS A 5 -7.57 1.69 29.11
N PRO A 6 -8.08 2.93 28.97
CA PRO A 6 -8.05 3.91 30.06
C PRO A 6 -8.95 3.54 31.25
N GLU A 7 -10.02 2.78 31.01
CA GLU A 7 -10.99 2.40 32.05
C GLU A 7 -10.52 1.23 32.90
N CYS A 8 -10.06 0.15 32.27
CA CYS A 8 -9.76 -1.12 32.95
C CYS A 8 -8.28 -1.52 32.93
N GLY A 9 -7.43 -0.78 32.23
CA GLY A 9 -6.00 -1.10 32.09
C GLY A 9 -5.68 -2.35 31.26
N ALA A 10 -6.70 -3.10 30.81
CA ALA A 10 -6.55 -4.26 29.95
C ALA A 10 -6.03 -3.86 28.56
N VAL A 11 -5.49 -4.83 27.82
CA VAL A 11 -4.94 -4.60 26.49
C VAL A 11 -6.06 -4.33 25.49
N ALA A 12 -5.91 -3.28 24.67
CA ALA A 12 -6.83 -2.98 23.59
C ALA A 12 -6.30 -3.46 22.24
N HIS A 13 -7.21 -3.97 21.42
CA HIS A 13 -6.96 -4.42 20.05
C HIS A 13 -7.17 -3.28 19.05
N THR A 14 -6.28 -3.16 18.07
CA THR A 14 -6.38 -2.17 17.00
C THR A 14 -7.35 -2.65 15.92
N ARG A 15 -8.43 -1.90 15.66
CA ARG A 15 -9.39 -2.24 14.58
C ARG A 15 -8.94 -1.69 13.24
N THR A 16 -8.68 -0.39 13.20
CA THR A 16 -8.35 0.35 11.98
C THR A 16 -7.47 1.54 12.32
N SER A 17 -6.82 2.10 11.31
CA SER A 17 -6.08 3.34 11.43
C SER A 17 -6.20 4.18 10.17
N ALA A 18 -6.27 5.49 10.33
CA ALA A 18 -6.32 6.46 9.26
C ALA A 18 -5.29 7.57 9.50
N TYR A 19 -4.64 8.02 8.45
CA TYR A 19 -3.80 9.21 8.52
C TYR A 19 -4.68 10.45 8.38
N GLU A 20 -4.64 11.32 9.39
CA GLU A 20 -5.33 12.62 9.32
C GLU A 20 -4.42 13.69 8.71
N SER A 21 -3.11 13.51 8.86
CA SER A 21 -2.08 14.33 8.23
C SER A 21 -0.85 13.47 7.92
N ALA A 22 0.13 14.06 7.24
CA ALA A 22 1.40 13.38 6.93
C ALA A 22 2.19 12.96 8.19
N THR A 23 1.93 13.59 9.33
CA THR A 23 2.64 13.37 10.59
C THR A 23 1.78 12.78 11.70
N VAL A 24 0.45 12.72 11.53
CA VAL A 24 -0.49 12.27 12.56
C VAL A 24 -1.36 11.14 12.03
N LYS A 25 -1.34 10.02 12.75
CA LYS A 25 -2.14 8.83 12.51
C LYS A 25 -3.16 8.66 13.63
N ARG A 26 -4.44 8.57 13.28
CA ARG A 26 -5.52 8.20 14.20
C ARG A 26 -5.74 6.70 14.12
N THR A 27 -5.76 6.04 15.28
CA THR A 27 -5.99 4.60 15.38
C THR A 27 -7.17 4.33 16.30
N TRP A 28 -8.10 3.46 15.87
CA TRP A 28 -9.26 3.04 16.64
C TRP A 28 -8.97 1.73 17.38
N TYR A 29 -9.26 1.72 18.66
CA TYR A 29 -9.01 0.62 19.58
C TYR A 29 -10.29 0.10 20.20
N GLN A 30 -10.33 -1.21 20.45
CA GLN A 30 -11.39 -1.90 21.19
C GLN A 30 -10.77 -2.72 22.31
N CYS A 31 -11.25 -2.53 23.53
CA CYS A 31 -10.77 -3.30 24.68
C CYS A 31 -11.03 -4.80 24.48
N GLN A 32 -10.04 -5.64 24.82
CA GLN A 32 -10.21 -7.11 24.79
C GLN A 32 -11.05 -7.62 25.96
N ASN A 33 -11.12 -6.88 27.08
CA ASN A 33 -12.02 -7.24 28.16
C ASN A 33 -13.46 -6.97 27.72
N ILE A 34 -14.26 -8.03 27.60
CA ILE A 34 -15.67 -8.00 27.20
C ILE A 34 -16.50 -7.20 28.20
N GLU A 35 -16.11 -7.18 29.47
CA GLU A 35 -16.80 -6.41 30.52
C GLU A 35 -16.64 -4.90 30.32
N CYS A 36 -15.47 -4.44 29.84
CA CYS A 36 -15.30 -3.02 29.47
C CYS A 36 -15.93 -2.76 28.11
N SER A 37 -15.60 -3.58 27.10
CA SER A 37 -15.95 -3.39 25.69
C SER A 37 -15.64 -2.01 25.10
N CYS A 38 -14.87 -1.21 25.83
CA CYS A 38 -14.64 0.20 25.57
C CYS A 38 -13.96 0.43 24.23
N THR A 39 -14.49 1.35 23.43
CA THR A 39 -13.91 1.76 22.14
C THR A 39 -13.38 3.18 22.25
N PHE A 40 -12.14 3.38 21.83
CA PHE A 40 -11.48 4.68 21.93
C PHE A 40 -10.54 4.91 20.77
N THR A 41 -10.17 6.17 20.55
CA THR A 41 -9.20 6.57 19.53
C THR A 41 -7.93 7.08 20.19
N ALA A 42 -6.79 6.81 19.56
CA ALA A 42 -5.52 7.44 19.93
C ALA A 42 -4.89 8.10 18.71
N LEU A 43 -4.22 9.22 18.94
CA LEU A 43 -3.46 9.95 17.94
C LEU A 43 -1.97 9.63 18.15
N GLU A 44 -1.36 9.01 17.15
CA GLU A 44 0.09 8.75 17.07
C GLU A 44 0.70 9.84 16.18
N SER A 45 1.51 10.72 16.75
CA SER A 45 2.20 11.79 16.02
C SER A 45 3.69 11.55 15.91
N VAL A 46 4.28 11.93 14.77
CA VAL A 46 5.72 11.93 14.56
C VAL A 46 6.31 13.19 15.20
N GLU A 47 7.04 13.04 16.31
CA GLU A 47 7.68 14.17 16.99
C GLU A 47 8.94 14.67 16.26
N LYS A 48 9.91 13.76 16.06
CA LYS A 48 11.18 14.09 15.40
C LYS A 48 11.77 12.87 14.70
N ILE A 49 12.42 13.12 13.56
CA ILE A 49 13.18 12.11 12.83
C ILE A 49 14.58 12.06 13.44
N ILE A 50 14.92 10.98 14.16
CA ILE A 50 16.21 10.82 14.84
C ILE A 50 17.36 10.73 13.83
N MET A 51 17.15 10.02 12.72
CA MET A 51 18.13 9.88 11.64
C MET A 51 17.40 9.72 10.32
N LYS A 52 17.89 10.38 9.28
CA LYS A 52 17.49 10.10 7.89
C LYS A 52 18.54 9.17 7.29
N PRO A 53 18.15 8.11 6.55
CA PRO A 53 19.13 7.35 5.78
C PRO A 53 19.90 8.31 4.87
N GLY A 54 21.21 8.11 4.76
CA GLY A 54 22.05 8.90 3.86
C GLY A 54 21.47 8.80 2.45
N ARG A 55 21.10 9.94 1.86
CA ARG A 55 20.73 9.98 0.45
C ARG A 55 21.99 9.64 -0.33
N THR A 56 22.14 8.40 -0.77
CA THR A 56 23.00 8.10 -1.92
C THR A 56 22.36 8.79 -3.10
N ASN A 57 22.70 10.06 -3.31
CA ASN A 57 22.50 10.75 -4.59
C ASN A 57 23.48 10.19 -5.63
N ASP A 58 23.62 8.87 -5.68
CA ASP A 58 24.32 8.14 -6.72
C ASP A 58 23.28 7.74 -7.78
N LEU A 59 22.62 8.74 -8.35
CA LEU A 59 22.00 8.63 -9.67
C LEU A 59 23.03 9.04 -10.75
N GLY A 60 24.27 8.62 -10.55
CA GLY A 60 25.27 8.53 -11.61
C GLY A 60 25.17 7.15 -12.26
N GLY A 61 24.27 7.01 -13.24
CA GLY A 61 24.34 5.95 -14.25
C GLY A 61 24.05 4.53 -13.78
N LEU A 62 22.78 4.20 -13.51
CA LEU A 62 22.34 2.85 -13.86
C LEU A 62 22.15 2.87 -15.39
N PRO A 63 22.90 2.09 -16.19
CA PRO A 63 22.59 1.96 -17.60
C PRO A 63 21.15 1.48 -17.72
N GLU A 64 20.36 2.16 -18.54
CA GLU A 64 18.99 1.75 -18.85
C GLU A 64 19.01 0.24 -19.15
N PRO A 65 18.12 -0.56 -18.54
CA PRO A 65 18.05 -1.97 -18.87
C PRO A 65 17.86 -2.07 -20.39
N PRO A 66 18.66 -2.87 -21.10
CA PRO A 66 18.61 -2.90 -22.56
C PRO A 66 17.17 -3.15 -22.98
N GLU A 67 16.66 -2.24 -23.82
CA GLU A 67 15.28 -2.25 -24.31
C GLU A 67 15.01 -3.65 -24.90
N ARG A 68 14.32 -4.49 -24.13
CA ARG A 68 13.98 -5.84 -24.56
C ARG A 68 12.88 -5.70 -25.59
N LYS A 69 13.28 -5.62 -26.86
CA LYS A 69 12.36 -5.76 -27.99
C LYS A 69 11.50 -6.99 -27.71
N PRO A 70 10.16 -6.88 -27.69
CA PRO A 70 9.31 -8.05 -27.52
C PRO A 70 9.66 -9.03 -28.63
N GLN A 71 10.35 -10.11 -28.28
CA GLN A 71 10.54 -11.25 -29.16
C GLN A 71 9.20 -11.98 -29.19
N VAL A 72 8.25 -11.40 -29.93
CA VAL A 72 7.07 -12.14 -30.35
C VAL A 72 7.63 -13.26 -31.21
N LEU A 73 7.72 -14.44 -30.62
CA LEU A 73 8.01 -15.67 -31.33
C LEU A 73 6.87 -15.78 -32.35
N GLY A 74 7.11 -15.31 -33.58
CA GLY A 74 6.12 -15.17 -34.64
C GLY A 74 5.59 -16.53 -35.08
N ARG A 75 4.87 -17.21 -34.19
CA ARG A 75 4.34 -18.56 -34.40
C ARG A 75 3.10 -18.56 -35.29
N TYR A 76 2.51 -17.39 -35.51
CA TYR A 76 1.44 -17.22 -36.48
C TYR A 76 1.95 -16.32 -37.60
N GLY A 77 2.30 -16.93 -38.73
CA GLY A 77 2.59 -16.21 -39.97
C GLY A 77 1.36 -15.46 -40.51
N SER A 78 1.51 -14.85 -41.68
CA SER A 78 0.54 -13.95 -42.33
C SER A 78 -0.90 -14.47 -42.49
N GLY A 79 -1.12 -15.78 -42.30
CA GLY A 79 -2.45 -16.43 -42.35
C GLY A 79 -3.33 -16.20 -41.12
N SER A 80 -2.83 -15.62 -40.03
CA SER A 80 -3.64 -15.25 -38.85
C SER A 80 -4.39 -13.93 -39.01
N ARG A 81 -4.15 -13.19 -40.11
CA ARG A 81 -4.97 -12.05 -40.50
C ARG A 81 -6.27 -12.59 -41.09
N LEU A 82 -7.32 -12.68 -40.27
CA LEU A 82 -8.70 -12.86 -40.74
C LEU A 82 -9.04 -11.75 -41.75
N SER A 83 -8.82 -12.00 -43.04
CA SER A 83 -8.95 -10.99 -44.10
C SER A 83 -10.40 -10.55 -44.34
N LYS A 84 -11.40 -11.20 -43.75
CA LYS A 84 -12.80 -10.86 -43.96
C LYS A 84 -13.60 -11.12 -42.69
N ARG A 85 -13.60 -10.15 -41.75
CA ARG A 85 -14.79 -9.95 -40.91
C ARG A 85 -15.88 -9.45 -41.86
N GLN A 86 -16.83 -10.33 -42.14
CA GLN A 86 -18.09 -10.00 -42.79
C GLN A 86 -18.66 -8.75 -42.12
N GLN A 87 -19.10 -7.78 -42.93
CA GLN A 87 -19.86 -6.63 -42.44
C GLN A 87 -21.13 -7.16 -41.77
N ILE A 88 -21.40 -6.68 -40.56
CA ILE A 88 -22.67 -6.91 -39.87
C ILE A 88 -23.73 -6.15 -40.66
N PRO A 89 -24.84 -6.78 -41.11
CA PRO A 89 -25.90 -6.04 -41.79
C PRO A 89 -26.61 -5.11 -40.78
N VAL A 90 -26.99 -3.92 -41.26
CA VAL A 90 -27.74 -2.87 -40.54
C VAL A 90 -29.17 -3.31 -40.31
#